data_AF-A0A8T6P446-F1
#
_entry.id   AF-A0A8T6P446-F1
#
_cell.length_a   1.000
_cell.length_b   1.000
_cell.length_c   1.000
_cell.angle_alpha   90.00
_cell.angle_beta   90.00
_cell.angle_gamma   90.00
#
_symmetry.space_group_name_H-M   'P 1'
#
loop_
_entity.id
_entity.type
_entity.pdbx_description
1 polymer ?
#
loop_
_entity_poly.entity_id
_entity_poly.type
_entity_poly.pdbx_seq_one_letter_code
_entity_poly.pdbx_strand_id
1 'polypeptide(L)' 'MVSVKLRPGESQEALLKRFRKQVTKSGVLSSVRRKRWYVSKSELRRIQKKKAIRRAARRRSRRGR' A
#
# COMPACT_ATOMS: atom_id res chain seq x y z
N MET A 1 -7.69 7.15 -12.09
CA MET A 1 -6.52 8.04 -12.10
C MET A 1 -6.47 8.80 -10.78
N VAL A 2 -5.29 9.01 -10.18
CA VAL A 2 -5.17 9.77 -8.92
C VAL A 2 -4.91 11.23 -9.27
N SER A 3 -5.74 12.14 -8.76
CA SER A 3 -5.55 13.58 -8.95
C SER A 3 -5.84 14.34 -7.65
N VAL A 4 -5.25 15.53 -7.52
CA VAL A 4 -5.54 16.50 -6.46
C VAL A 4 -5.65 17.88 -7.08
N LYS A 5 -6.59 18.69 -6.58
CA LYS A 5 -6.73 20.11 -6.94
C LYS A 5 -6.08 20.97 -5.87
N LEU A 6 -5.44 22.06 -6.30
CA LEU A 6 -4.89 23.10 -5.44
C LEU A 6 -6.04 23.79 -4.69
N ARG A 7 -5.86 23.99 -3.39
CA ARG A 7 -6.81 24.73 -2.55
C ARG A 7 -6.39 26.20 -2.42
N PRO A 8 -7.34 27.13 -2.21
CA PRO A 8 -7.00 28.52 -1.91
C PRO A 8 -6.07 28.61 -0.68
N GLY A 9 -4.97 29.35 -0.79
CA GLY A 9 -3.99 29.53 0.29
C GLY A 9 -3.09 28.30 0.58
N GLU A 10 -3.16 27.25 -0.24
CA GLU A 10 -2.31 26.06 -0.08
C GLU A 10 -0.93 26.26 -0.74
N SER A 11 0.14 25.91 -0.02
CA SER A 11 1.49 25.89 -0.60
C SER A 11 1.67 24.69 -1.55
N GLN A 12 2.57 24.83 -2.53
CA GLN A 12 2.87 23.76 -3.48
C GLN A 12 3.38 22.48 -2.79
N GLU A 13 4.13 22.61 -1.69
CA GLU A 13 4.61 21.46 -0.91
C GLU A 13 3.45 20.70 -0.22
N ALA A 14 2.47 21.43 0.32
CA ALA A 14 1.29 20.84 0.94
C ALA A 14 0.45 20.07 -0.07
N LEU A 15 0.29 20.63 -1.29
CA LEU A 15 -0.34 19.94 -2.41
C LEU A 15 0.39 18.64 -2.77
N LEU A 16 1.72 18.67 -2.90
CA LEU A 16 2.54 17.50 -3.22
C LEU A 16 2.42 16.41 -2.14
N LYS A 17 2.39 16.80 -0.86
CA LYS A 17 2.21 15.88 0.27
C LYS A 17 0.86 15.17 0.20
N ARG A 18 -0.22 15.90 -0.13
CA ARG A 18 -1.55 15.30 -0.35
C ARG A 18 -1.58 14.38 -1.56
N PHE A 19 -0.95 14.77 -2.67
CA PHE A 19 -0.86 13.93 -3.84
C PHE A 19 -0.16 12.60 -3.51
N ARG A 20 1.01 12.64 -2.86
CA ARG A 20 1.74 11.46 -2.41
C ARG A 20 0.86 10.57 -1.52
N LYS A 21 0.14 11.16 -0.56
CA LYS A 21 -0.81 10.42 0.29
C LYS A 21 -1.90 9.72 -0.53
N GLN A 22 -2.44 10.38 -1.56
CA GLN A 22 -3.44 9.75 -2.43
C GLN A 22 -2.87 8.66 -3.35
N VAL A 23 -1.65 8.83 -3.86
CA VAL A 23 -0.96 7.78 -4.61
C VAL A 23 -0.76 6.55 -3.73
N THR A 24 -0.28 6.73 -2.50
CA THR A 24 -0.13 5.63 -1.54
C THR A 24 -1.47 4.99 -1.19
N LYS A 25 -2.53 5.78 -0.93
CA LYS A 25 -3.88 5.28 -0.62
C LYS A 25 -4.47 4.46 -1.77
N SER A 26 -4.28 4.90 -3.01
CA SER A 26 -4.75 4.18 -4.19
C SER A 26 -4.06 2.82 -4.38
N GLY A 27 -2.88 2.64 -3.81
CA GLY A 27 -2.09 1.42 -3.94
C GLY A 27 -1.58 1.15 -5.36
N VAL A 28 -1.63 2.13 -6.28
CA VAL A 28 -1.27 1.95 -7.69
C VAL A 28 0.16 1.42 -7.85
N LEU A 29 1.13 1.99 -7.13
CA LEU A 29 2.53 1.55 -7.18
C LEU A 29 2.71 0.13 -6.64
N SER A 30 1.96 -0.24 -5.60
CA SER A 30 1.99 -1.60 -5.03
C SER A 30 1.41 -2.62 -6.01
N SER A 31 0.36 -2.25 -6.74
CA SER A 31 -0.25 -3.10 -7.76
C SER A 31 0.67 -3.30 -8.95
N VAL A 32 1.29 -2.24 -9.45
CA VAL A 32 2.30 -2.31 -10.53
C VAL A 32 3.45 -3.21 -10.10
N ARG A 33 4.04 -3.00 -8.91
CA ARG A 33 5.14 -3.84 -8.41
C ARG A 33 4.74 -5.32 -8.26
N ARG A 34 3.52 -5.60 -7.81
CA ARG A 34 2.99 -6.97 -7.67
C ARG A 34 2.79 -7.66 -9.02
N LYS A 35 2.39 -6.90 -10.05
CA LYS A 35 2.10 -7.39 -11.40
C LYS A 35 3.30 -7.31 -12.35
N ARG A 36 4.45 -6.76 -11.90
CA ARG A 36 5.64 -6.53 -12.73
C ARG A 36 6.19 -7.82 -13.37
N TRP A 37 6.09 -8.93 -12.66
CA TRP A 37 6.58 -10.23 -13.11
C TRP A 37 5.48 -11.28 -13.00
N TYR A 38 5.52 -12.29 -13.87
CA TYR A 38 4.68 -13.46 -13.72
C TYR A 38 5.06 -14.22 -12.45
N VAL A 39 4.05 -14.65 -11.70
CA VAL A 39 4.20 -15.48 -10.51
C VAL A 39 3.20 -16.61 -10.63
N SER A 40 3.66 -17.85 -10.53
CA SER A 40 2.80 -19.02 -10.63
C SER A 40 1.74 -19.05 -9.51
N LYS A 41 0.63 -19.76 -9.75
CA LYS A 41 -0.46 -19.90 -8.77
C LYS A 41 0.03 -20.50 -7.44
N SER A 42 0.97 -21.46 -7.50
CA SER A 42 1.56 -22.08 -6.30
C SER A 42 2.37 -21.08 -5.47
N GLU A 43 3.21 -20.29 -6.12
CA GLU A 43 4.03 -19.28 -5.46
C GLU A 43 3.16 -18.17 -4.85
N LEU A 44 2.11 -17.74 -5.56
CA LEU A 44 1.15 -16.78 -5.03
C LEU A 44 0.48 -17.30 -3.74
N ARG A 45 0.04 -18.57 -3.72
CA ARG A 45 -0.53 -19.20 -2.52
C ARG A 45 0.47 -19.24 -1.37
N ARG A 46 1.73 -19.59 -1.64
CA ARG A 46 2.82 -19.63 -0.64
C ARG A 46 3.05 -18.25 -0.01
N ILE A 47 3.14 -17.20 -0.84
CA ILE A 47 3.30 -15.82 -0.38
C ILE A 47 2.10 -15.37 0.47
N GLN A 48 0.88 -15.69 0.06
CA GLN A 48 -0.34 -15.34 0.81
C GLN A 48 -0.39 -16.03 2.18
N LYS A 49 -0.09 -17.34 2.24
CA LYS A 49 0.00 -18.10 3.50
C LYS A 49 1.01 -17.47 4.46
N LYS A 50 2.23 -17.18 3.97
CA LYS A 50 3.29 -16.53 4.77
C LYS A 50 2.85 -15.15 5.28
N LYS A 51 2.17 -14.35 4.45
CA LYS A 51 1.61 -13.05 4.85
C LYS A 51 0.50 -13.17 5.90
N ALA A 52 -0.36 -14.19 5.81
CA ALA A 52 -1.41 -14.43 6.80
C ALA A 52 -0.82 -14.78 8.17
N ILE A 53 0.13 -15.72 8.22
CA ILE A 53 0.84 -16.12 9.45
C ILE A 53 1.50 -14.90 10.12
N ARG A 54 2.26 -14.09 9.35
CA ARG A 54 2.88 -12.87 9.88
C ARG A 54 1.86 -11.87 10.45
N ARG A 55 0.70 -11.71 9.79
CA ARG A 55 -0.37 -10.82 10.28
C ARG A 55 -0.97 -11.34 11.59
N ALA A 56 -1.20 -12.64 11.71
CA ALA A 56 -1.70 -13.25 12.93
C ALA A 56 -0.71 -13.11 14.09
N ALA A 57 0.58 -13.36 13.86
CA ALA A 57 1.63 -13.19 14.86
C ALA A 57 1.70 -11.74 15.38
N ARG A 58 1.67 -10.74 14.49
CA ARG A 58 1.66 -9.32 14.86
C ARG A 58 0.40 -8.91 15.64
N ARG A 59 -0.75 -9.54 15.40
CA ARG A 59 -1.98 -9.26 16.16
C ARG A 59 -1.86 -9.79 17.59
N ARG A 60 -1.28 -10.99 17.77
CA ARG A 60 -1.02 -11.57 19.10
C ARG A 60 -0.06 -10.71 19.91
N SER A 61 1.06 -10.29 19.32
CA SER A 61 2.05 -9.47 20.02
C SER A 61 1.53 -8.09 20.46
N ARG A 62 0.50 -7.55 19.80
CA ARG A 62 -0.11 -6.27 20.17
C ARG A 62 -1.20 -6.38 21.24
N ARG A 63 -1.72 -7.59 21.50
CA ARG A 63 -2.73 -7.84 22.55
C ARG A 63 -2.11 -8.09 23.92
N GLY A 64 -0.87 -8.54 23.98
CA GLY A 64 -0.12 -8.73 25.23
C GLY A 64 0.71 -7.51 25.64
N ARG A 65 0.42 -6.32 25.09
CA ARG A 65 1.10 -5.06 25.37
C ARG A 65 0.08 -4.02 25.78
#